data_AF-A0A6J4QR43-F1
#
_entry.id   AF-A0A6J4QR43-F1
#
_cell.length_a   1.000
_cell.length_b   1.000
_cell.length_c   1.000
_cell.angle_alpha   90.00
_cell.angle_beta   90.00
_cell.angle_gamma   90.00
#
_symmetry.space_group_name_H-M   'P 1'
#
loop_
_entity.id
_entity.type
_entity.pdbx_description
1 polymer ?
#
loop_
_entity_poly.entity_id
_entity_poly.type
_entity_poly.pdbx_seq_one_letter_code
_entity_poly.pdbx_strand_id
1 'polypeptide(L)'
;MWMSDGQGPGRYMVGDRILLELDLEHRTNLGRVFVAFSHETDPLTEFYFESTAFPEEDWQAGMTKASRVILEAPVPPETIPGLYTLNRVNVFSVGGRLARLREDALSWISGRSFEVVEEPADTPSVSGLRFLG
;
A
#
# COMPACT_ATOMS: atom_id res chain seq x y z
N MET A 1 0.57 -13.05 -15.67
CA MET A 1 0.59 -11.62 -16.05
C MET A 1 -0.85 -11.17 -16.14
N TRP A 2 -1.38 -10.59 -15.06
CA TRP A 2 -2.73 -10.03 -15.07
C TRP A 2 -2.59 -8.54 -15.27
N MET A 3 -2.88 -8.08 -16.50
CA MET A 3 -3.29 -6.71 -16.74
C MET A 3 -4.76 -6.64 -16.30
N SER A 4 -5.05 -5.75 -15.36
CA SER A 4 -6.39 -5.20 -15.20
C SER A 4 -6.30 -3.69 -15.41
N ASP A 5 -6.09 -3.32 -16.67
CA ASP A 5 -6.53 -2.03 -17.20
C ASP A 5 -8.07 -2.07 -17.23
N GLY A 6 -8.73 -1.27 -16.38
CA GLY A 6 -10.17 -0.99 -16.50
C GLY A 6 -11.05 -1.20 -15.26
N GLN A 7 -10.52 -1.58 -14.10
CA GLN A 7 -11.28 -1.46 -12.85
C GLN A 7 -11.04 -0.07 -12.26
N GLY A 8 -12.10 0.60 -11.82
CA GLY A 8 -11.99 1.79 -10.98
C GLY A 8 -11.15 1.50 -9.72
N PRO A 9 -10.90 2.51 -8.87
CA PRO A 9 -10.16 2.29 -7.63
C PRO A 9 -10.73 1.08 -6.87
N GLY A 10 -9.85 0.23 -6.34
CA GLY A 10 -10.26 -0.88 -5.49
C GLY A 10 -11.09 -0.35 -4.32
N ARG A 11 -12.21 -1.00 -4.02
CA ARG A 11 -13.13 -0.60 -2.95
C ARG A 11 -12.95 -1.55 -1.78
N TYR A 12 -12.73 -0.99 -0.61
CA TYR A 12 -12.44 -1.74 0.61
C TYR A 12 -13.33 -1.26 1.75
N MET A 13 -13.72 -2.17 2.63
CA MET A 13 -14.43 -1.89 3.86
C MET A 13 -13.50 -2.02 5.06
N VAL A 14 -13.95 -1.53 6.21
CA VAL A 14 -13.30 -1.82 7.49
C VAL A 14 -13.08 -3.33 7.64
N GLY A 15 -11.88 -3.72 8.08
CA GLY A 15 -11.50 -5.12 8.27
C GLY A 15 -10.92 -5.79 7.02
N ASP A 16 -11.11 -5.23 5.81
CA ASP A 16 -10.43 -5.73 4.62
C ASP A 16 -8.91 -5.54 4.72
N ARG A 17 -8.15 -6.31 3.94
CA ARG A 17 -6.70 -6.15 3.80
C ARG A 17 -6.38 -5.66 2.40
N ILE A 18 -5.68 -4.54 2.33
CA ILE A 18 -5.22 -3.95 1.07
C ILE A 18 -3.78 -4.41 0.85
N LEU A 19 -3.50 -4.93 -0.35
CA LEU A 19 -2.16 -5.29 -0.78
C LEU A 19 -1.68 -4.33 -1.87
N LEU A 20 -0.44 -3.87 -1.74
CA LEU A 20 0.25 -3.03 -2.72
C LEU A 20 1.56 -3.67 -3.15
N GLU A 21 1.86 -3.58 -4.44
CA GLU A 21 3.17 -3.90 -4.99
C GLU A 21 3.84 -2.59 -5.39
N LEU A 22 5.09 -2.40 -4.93
CA LEU A 22 5.91 -1.24 -5.23
C LEU A 22 7.25 -1.71 -5.80
N ASP A 23 7.51 -1.37 -7.06
CA ASP A 23 8.82 -1.54 -7.68
C ASP A 23 9.72 -0.34 -7.33
N LEU A 24 10.93 -0.61 -6.82
CA LEU A 24 11.89 0.40 -6.37
C LEU A 24 13.25 0.20 -7.01
N GLU A 25 13.81 1.27 -7.58
CA GLU A 25 15.22 1.33 -7.93
C GLU A 25 16.06 2.00 -6.83
N HIS A 26 17.13 1.36 -6.37
CA HIS A 26 17.95 1.88 -5.28
C HIS A 26 19.40 1.37 -5.30
N ARG A 27 20.34 2.11 -4.70
CA ARG A 27 21.74 1.67 -4.51
C ARG A 27 22.06 1.27 -3.07
N THR A 28 21.22 1.69 -2.13
CA THR A 28 21.38 1.42 -0.70
C THR A 28 20.63 0.17 -0.29
N ASN A 29 21.03 -0.49 0.79
CA ASN A 29 20.23 -1.57 1.36
C ASN A 29 18.96 -1.01 2.01
N LEU A 30 17.80 -1.51 1.60
CA LEU A 30 16.51 -1.12 2.15
C LEU A 30 16.38 -1.65 3.58
N GLY A 31 15.92 -0.80 4.49
CA GLY A 31 15.61 -1.17 5.88
C GLY A 31 14.13 -1.07 6.18
N ARG A 32 13.43 -0.07 5.62
CA ARG A 32 11.99 0.11 5.79
C ARG A 32 11.41 0.97 4.67
N VAL A 33 10.23 0.65 4.20
CA VAL A 33 9.48 1.46 3.23
C VAL A 33 8.13 1.80 3.81
N PHE A 34 7.72 3.06 3.68
CA PHE A 34 6.36 3.52 3.96
C PHE A 34 5.75 4.14 2.72
N VAL A 35 4.49 3.80 2.46
CA VAL A 35 3.66 4.45 1.43
C VAL A 35 2.47 5.09 2.13
N ALA A 36 2.22 6.36 1.85
CA ALA A 36 1.11 7.10 2.44
C ALA A 36 0.15 7.60 1.35
N PHE A 37 -1.14 7.36 1.57
CA PHE A 37 -2.23 7.89 0.78
C PHE A 37 -2.99 8.91 1.62
N SER A 38 -3.36 10.05 1.02
CA SER A 38 -4.13 11.09 1.69
C SER A 38 -5.60 11.02 1.29
N HIS A 39 -6.49 11.31 2.24
CA HIS A 39 -7.93 11.42 1.99
C HIS A 39 -8.26 12.62 1.11
N GLU A 40 -9.28 12.50 0.28
CA GLU A 40 -9.69 13.52 -0.69
C GLU A 40 -10.22 14.82 -0.06
N THR A 41 -10.82 14.74 1.14
CA THR A 41 -11.42 15.91 1.81
C THR A 41 -10.50 16.51 2.88
N ASP A 42 -9.62 15.71 3.46
CA ASP A 42 -8.63 16.13 4.45
C ASP A 42 -7.26 15.50 4.17
N PRO A 43 -6.33 16.26 3.56
CA PRO A 43 -5.00 15.76 3.25
C PRO A 43 -4.15 15.36 4.48
N LEU A 44 -4.53 15.79 5.68
CA LEU A 44 -3.88 15.40 6.94
C LEU A 44 -4.32 14.00 7.42
N THR A 45 -5.48 13.53 6.94
CA THR A 45 -5.93 12.17 7.16
C THR A 45 -5.23 11.25 6.17
N GLU A 46 -4.39 10.36 6.69
CA GLU A 46 -3.53 9.49 5.88
C GLU A 46 -3.71 8.01 6.21
N PHE A 47 -3.66 7.19 5.16
CA PHE A 47 -3.62 5.75 5.25
C PHE A 47 -2.21 5.25 4.90
N TYR A 48 -1.65 4.40 5.76
CA TYR A 48 -0.25 4.00 5.67
C TYR A 48 -0.09 2.52 5.37
N PHE A 49 0.88 2.24 4.52
CA PHE A 49 1.44 0.91 4.30
C PHE A 49 2.89 0.92 4.76
N GLU A 50 3.32 -0.16 5.39
CA GLU A 50 4.69 -0.36 5.84
C GLU A 50 5.20 -1.72 5.39
N SER A 51 6.46 -1.79 4.99
CA SER A 51 7.18 -3.06 4.84
C SER A 51 8.61 -2.94 5.35
N THR A 52 9.06 -4.00 6.01
CA THR A 52 10.44 -4.21 6.47
C THR A 52 11.04 -5.49 5.88
N ALA A 53 10.28 -6.20 5.04
CA ALA A 53 10.70 -7.43 4.41
C ALA A 53 11.07 -7.15 2.95
N PHE A 54 12.32 -7.42 2.61
CA PHE A 54 12.85 -7.24 1.27
C PHE A 54 13.50 -8.55 0.83
N PRO A 55 13.24 -9.04 -0.39
CA PRO A 55 13.87 -10.26 -0.87
C PRO A 55 15.40 -10.12 -0.86
N GLU A 56 16.10 -11.22 -0.52
CA GLU A 56 17.54 -11.31 -0.72
C GLU A 56 17.84 -11.37 -2.22
N GLU A 57 18.73 -10.53 -2.73
CA GLU A 57 19.23 -10.56 -4.11
C GLU A 57 20.72 -10.97 -4.07
N ASP A 58 21.30 -11.50 -5.15
CA ASP A 58 22.75 -11.77 -5.18
C ASP A 58 23.55 -10.48 -5.48
N TRP A 59 24.61 -10.18 -4.70
CA TRP A 59 25.11 -8.80 -4.53
C TRP A 59 26.49 -8.47 -5.16
N GLN A 60 26.60 -7.25 -5.71
CA GLN A 60 27.86 -6.49 -5.79
C GLN A 60 27.64 -5.06 -5.29
N ALA A 61 28.59 -4.54 -4.51
CA ALA A 61 28.50 -3.19 -3.93
C ALA A 61 28.53 -2.09 -5.00
N GLY A 62 27.67 -1.08 -4.88
CA GLY A 62 27.68 0.12 -5.73
C GLY A 62 26.80 0.05 -6.98
N MET A 63 26.21 -1.10 -7.31
CA MET A 63 25.27 -1.22 -8.42
C MET A 63 23.87 -0.71 -8.05
N THR A 64 23.14 -0.19 -9.05
CA THR A 64 21.70 0.08 -8.92
C THR A 64 20.95 -1.26 -8.89
N LYS A 65 20.03 -1.39 -7.94
CA LYS A 65 19.16 -2.55 -7.69
C LYS A 65 17.73 -2.21 -8.07
N ALA A 66 16.94 -3.22 -8.39
CA ALA A 66 15.51 -3.10 -8.63
C ALA A 66 14.79 -4.15 -7.77
N SER A 67 14.10 -3.71 -6.72
CA SER A 67 13.39 -4.60 -5.80
C SER A 67 11.88 -4.40 -5.92
N ARG A 68 11.16 -5.51 -5.80
CA ARG A 68 9.70 -5.55 -5.73
C ARG A 68 9.27 -5.72 -4.28
N VAL A 69 8.63 -4.71 -3.72
CA VAL A 69 8.20 -4.66 -2.32
C VAL A 69 6.70 -4.89 -2.26
N ILE A 70 6.29 -5.92 -1.53
CA ILE A 70 4.88 -6.12 -1.18
C ILE A 70 4.62 -5.42 0.15
N LEU A 71 3.61 -4.56 0.19
CA LEU A 71 3.10 -3.93 1.40
C LEU A 71 1.66 -4.36 1.61
N GLU A 72 1.29 -4.52 2.87
CA GLU A 72 -0.06 -4.91 3.25
C GLU A 72 -0.49 -4.12 4.48
N ALA A 73 -1.73 -3.66 4.48
CA ALA A 73 -2.33 -3.02 5.64
C ALA A 73 -3.81 -3.41 5.77
N PRO A 74 -4.29 -3.77 6.97
CA PRO A 74 -5.72 -3.87 7.22
C PRO A 74 -6.35 -2.47 7.18
N VAL A 75 -7.63 -2.36 6.84
CA VAL A 75 -8.42 -1.13 6.97
C VAL A 75 -8.92 -1.01 8.41
N PRO A 76 -8.40 -0.08 9.24
CA PRO A 76 -8.81 0.02 10.63
C PRO A 76 -10.27 0.51 10.81
N PRO A 77 -10.94 0.19 11.92
CA PRO A 77 -12.31 0.64 12.20
C PRO A 77 -12.52 2.15 12.24
N GLU A 78 -11.48 2.92 12.55
CA GLU A 78 -11.50 4.37 12.58
C GLU A 78 -11.26 5.04 11.21
N THR A 79 -11.09 4.25 10.15
CA THR A 79 -10.85 4.78 8.81
C THR A 79 -12.06 5.54 8.30
N ILE A 80 -11.84 6.76 7.84
CA ILE A 80 -12.89 7.61 7.28
C ILE A 80 -13.21 7.13 5.86
N PRO A 81 -14.47 6.82 5.52
CA PRO A 81 -14.85 6.50 4.14
C PRO A 81 -14.49 7.63 3.17
N GLY A 82 -14.15 7.26 1.93
CA GLY A 82 -13.78 8.17 0.85
C GLY A 82 -12.58 7.70 0.03
N LEU A 83 -12.19 8.53 -0.93
CA LEU A 83 -11.07 8.24 -1.81
C LEU A 83 -9.73 8.61 -1.15
N TYR A 84 -8.78 7.66 -1.18
CA TYR A 84 -7.41 7.83 -0.73
C TYR A 84 -6.46 7.82 -1.94
N THR A 85 -5.70 8.89 -2.13
CA THR A 85 -4.79 9.06 -3.27
C THR A 85 -3.33 9.08 -2.82
N LEU A 86 -2.44 8.47 -3.59
CA LEU A 86 -1.02 8.38 -3.28
C LEU A 86 -0.41 9.77 -3.07
N ASN A 87 0.15 10.01 -1.88
CA ASN A 87 0.79 11.28 -1.52
C ASN A 87 2.32 11.15 -1.56
N ARG A 88 2.87 10.13 -0.86
CA ARG A 88 4.33 9.98 -0.73
C ARG A 88 4.78 8.55 -0.52
N VAL A 89 6.05 8.34 -0.85
CA VAL A 89 6.81 7.14 -0.49
C VAL A 89 8.05 7.56 0.30
N ASN A 90 8.24 7.00 1.49
CA ASN A 90 9.45 7.18 2.29
C ASN A 90 10.24 5.87 2.29
N VAL A 91 11.53 5.96 1.95
CA VAL A 91 12.44 4.81 1.94
C VAL A 91 13.56 5.07 2.95
N PHE A 92 13.68 4.17 3.91
CA PHE A 92 14.75 4.16 4.90
C PHE A 92 15.75 3.08 4.54
N SER A 93 17.02 3.45 4.45
CA SER A 93 18.10 2.48 4.32
C SER A 93 18.50 1.90 5.68
N VAL A 94 19.11 0.72 5.68
CA VAL A 94 19.68 0.10 6.90
C VAL A 94 20.69 1.03 7.60
N GLY A 95 21.42 1.85 6.83
CA GLY A 95 22.35 2.85 7.36
C GLY A 95 21.69 4.12 7.91
N GLY A 96 20.36 4.15 8.09
CA GLY A 96 19.62 5.25 8.70
C GLY A 96 19.35 6.45 7.79
N ARG A 97 19.70 6.39 6.49
CA ARG A 97 19.38 7.48 5.54
C ARG A 97 17.93 7.38 5.11
N LEU A 98 17.25 8.53 5.11
CA LEU A 98 15.89 8.71 4.61
C LEU A 98 15.91 9.34 3.21
N ALA A 99 15.24 8.69 2.26
CA ALA A 99 14.84 9.28 0.99
C ALA A 99 13.32 9.46 1.00
N ARG A 100 12.86 10.69 0.73
CA ARG A 100 11.44 11.02 0.61
C ARG A 100 11.13 11.29 -0.86
N LEU A 101 10.32 10.43 -1.47
CA LEU A 101 9.84 10.56 -2.84
C LEU A 101 8.44 11.20 -2.83
N ARG A 102 8.26 12.25 -3.64
CA ARG A 102 7.04 13.05 -3.76
C ARG A 102 6.65 13.22 -5.23
N GLU A 103 5.56 13.93 -5.48
CA GLU A 103 4.92 14.21 -6.78
C GLU A 103 5.86 14.13 -8.00
N ASP A 104 6.95 14.89 -8.06
CA ASP A 104 7.87 14.87 -9.22
C ASP A 104 8.48 13.48 -9.49
N ALA A 105 8.91 12.79 -8.43
CA ALA A 105 9.49 11.44 -8.49
C ALA A 105 8.42 10.35 -8.61
N LEU A 106 7.16 10.66 -8.28
CA LEU A 106 6.02 9.76 -8.31
C LEU A 106 5.08 10.04 -9.50
N SER A 107 5.44 10.96 -10.39
CA SER A 107 4.56 11.50 -11.44
C SER A 107 3.99 10.43 -12.39
N TRP A 108 4.66 9.30 -12.53
CA TRP A 108 4.21 8.14 -13.31
C TRP A 108 3.20 7.23 -12.56
N ILE A 109 3.04 7.41 -11.24
CA ILE A 109 2.05 6.73 -10.38
C ILE A 109 1.18 7.69 -9.56
N SER A 110 1.26 9.00 -9.79
CA SER A 110 0.63 10.04 -8.96
C SER A 110 -0.91 10.09 -9.04
N GLY A 111 -1.54 9.15 -9.76
CA GLY A 111 -2.99 8.95 -9.77
C GLY A 111 -3.47 7.66 -9.12
N ARG A 112 -2.58 6.88 -8.47
CA ARG A 112 -2.99 5.64 -7.80
C ARG A 112 -3.84 5.96 -6.58
N SER A 113 -5.00 5.32 -6.50
CA SER A 113 -5.96 5.51 -5.42
C SER A 113 -6.74 4.24 -5.10
N PHE A 114 -7.35 4.23 -3.93
CA PHE A 114 -8.36 3.26 -3.52
C PHE A 114 -9.47 3.97 -2.75
N GLU A 115 -10.65 3.37 -2.70
CA GLU A 115 -11.80 3.92 -1.98
C GLU A 115 -12.08 3.07 -0.74
N VAL A 116 -12.26 3.72 0.39
CA VAL A 116 -12.83 3.10 1.59
C VAL A 116 -14.32 3.39 1.60
N VAL A 117 -15.14 2.35 1.69
CA VAL A 117 -16.60 2.47 1.65
C VAL A 117 -17.19 2.11 3.01
N GLU A 118 -18.40 2.61 3.28
CA GLU A 118 -19.13 2.25 4.49
C GLU A 118 -19.40 0.74 4.56
N GLU A 119 -19.19 0.14 5.72
CA GLU A 119 -19.58 -1.23 5.99
C GLU A 119 -21.13 -1.33 6.01
N PRO A 120 -21.74 -2.26 5.28
CA PRO A 120 -23.18 -2.46 5.31
C PRO A 120 -23.66 -2.78 6.73
N ALA A 121 -24.69 -2.06 7.20
CA ALA A 121 -25.29 -2.29 8.50
C ALA A 121 -26.31 -3.46 8.53
N ASP A 122 -26.49 -4.15 7.41
CA ASP A 122 -27.45 -5.24 7.29
C ASP A 122 -27.08 -6.40 8.23
N THR A 123 -28.10 -6.98 8.88
CA THR A 123 -27.88 -8.14 9.73
C THR A 123 -27.46 -9.34 8.86
N PRO A 124 -26.32 -10.00 9.16
CA PRO A 124 -25.89 -11.16 8.39
C PRO A 124 -26.89 -12.30 8.53
N SER A 125 -27.05 -13.09 7.47
CA SER A 125 -27.85 -14.31 7.50
C SER A 125 -26.95 -15.55 7.47
N VAL A 126 -27.28 -16.55 8.29
CA VAL A 126 -26.60 -17.85 8.27
C VAL A 126 -27.18 -18.69 7.14
N SER A 127 -26.38 -18.96 6.11
CA SER A 127 -26.79 -19.77 4.97
C SER A 127 -26.67 -21.30 5.20
N GLY A 128 -25.99 -21.71 6.27
CA GLY A 128 -25.88 -23.11 6.67
C GLY A 128 -24.78 -23.35 7.72
N LEU A 129 -24.86 -24.50 8.40
CA LEU A 129 -23.86 -24.97 9.35
C LEU A 129 -23.68 -26.48 9.17
N ARG A 130 -22.43 -26.96 9.08
CA ARG A 130 -22.12 -28.39 8.96
C ARG A 130 -20.94 -28.77 9.83
N PHE A 131 -20.97 -29.98 10.38
CA PHE A 131 -19.81 -30.57 11.06
C PHE A 131 -18.83 -31.11 10.02
N LEU A 132 -17.57 -30.71 10.15
CA LEU A 132 -16.46 -31.31 9.41
C LEU A 132 -15.88 -32.39 10.33
N GLY A 133 -16.19 -33.66 10.02
CA GLY A 133 -15.61 -34.84 10.66
C GLY A 133 -14.29 -35.23 10.04
#